data_AF-A0A8X6J6T0-F1
#
_entry.id   AF-A0A8X6J6T0-F1
#
_cell.length_a   1.000
_cell.length_b   1.000
_cell.length_c   1.000
_cell.angle_alpha   90.00
_cell.angle_beta   90.00
_cell.angle_gamma   90.00
#
_symmetry.space_group_name_H-M   'P 1'
#
loop_
_entity.id
_entity.type
_entity.pdbx_description
1 polymer ?
#
loop_
_entity_poly.entity_id
_entity_poly.type
_entity_poly.pdbx_seq_one_letter_code
_entity_poly.pdbx_strand_id
1 'polypeptide(L)'
;MWRFMENRPSVFVSSYEEGVQRVLEGNYAFLMESTMLDYMVQRDCNLTQVGGLLDSKGYGIATPMGSPWRDKISLAILDLQEKGVIQMLYNKWWKSPGITCSRDDKNKDGKANALGVDNIGGVFVVLLCGLAVAVLTAIGEFCWNSKKSAQSARV
;
A
#
# COMPACT_ATOMS: atom_id res chain seq x y z
N MET A 1 -4.68 21.64 5.68
CA MET A 1 -4.92 20.34 6.35
C MET A 1 -5.60 20.53 7.71
N TRP A 2 -4.96 21.20 8.68
CA TRP A 2 -5.53 21.42 10.03
C TRP A 2 -6.98 21.93 10.06
N ARG A 3 -7.28 23.04 9.34
CA ARG A 3 -8.63 23.63 9.27
C ARG A 3 -9.72 22.65 8.82
N PHE A 4 -9.39 21.65 8.00
CA PHE A 4 -10.34 20.63 7.57
C PHE A 4 -10.68 19.65 8.69
N MET A 5 -9.67 19.25 9.47
CA MET A 5 -9.84 18.34 10.60
C MET A 5 -10.57 19.03 11.75
N GLU A 6 -10.20 20.28 12.04
CA GLU A 6 -10.83 21.10 13.08
C GLU A 6 -12.33 21.30 12.85
N ASN A 7 -12.75 21.47 11.59
CA ASN A 7 -14.17 21.59 11.22
C ASN A 7 -14.93 20.24 11.24
N ARG A 8 -14.27 19.10 11.46
CA ARG A 8 -14.87 17.76 11.43
C ARG A 8 -14.37 16.91 12.62
N PRO A 9 -14.92 17.10 13.83
CA PRO A 9 -14.38 16.46 15.03
C PRO A 9 -14.40 14.92 14.99
N SER A 10 -15.26 14.31 14.15
CA SER A 10 -15.34 12.86 13.97
C SER A 10 -14.11 12.21 13.30
N VAL A 11 -13.17 13.01 12.78
CA VAL A 11 -11.92 12.49 12.18
C VAL A 11 -10.84 12.28 13.23
N PHE A 12 -10.99 12.84 14.43
CA PHE A 12 -10.05 12.60 15.52
C PHE A 12 -10.35 11.26 16.20
N VAL A 13 -9.30 10.67 16.76
CA VAL A 13 -9.33 9.44 17.55
C VAL A 13 -8.65 9.71 18.88
N SER A 14 -9.02 8.93 19.90
CA SER A 14 -8.52 9.11 21.26
C SER A 14 -7.21 8.38 21.53
N SER A 15 -6.96 7.29 20.82
CA SER A 15 -5.77 6.45 20.99
C SER A 15 -5.15 6.01 19.66
N TYR A 16 -3.91 5.53 19.71
CA TYR A 16 -3.21 5.01 18.53
C TYR A 16 -3.86 3.72 18.02
N GLU A 17 -4.32 2.85 18.92
CA GLU A 17 -4.96 1.58 18.60
C GLU A 17 -6.28 1.81 17.84
N GLU A 18 -7.09 2.76 18.29
CA GLU A 18 -8.33 3.17 17.61
C GLU A 18 -8.02 3.73 16.21
N GLY A 19 -6.98 4.57 16.11
CA GLY A 19 -6.51 5.12 14.84
C GLY A 19 -6.07 4.05 13.86
N VAL A 20 -5.28 3.07 14.32
CA VAL A 20 -4.79 1.95 13.51
C VAL A 20 -5.95 1.06 13.06
N GLN A 21 -6.86 0.71 13.97
CA GLN A 21 -8.03 -0.10 13.65
C GLN A 21 -8.89 0.55 12.55
N ARG A 22 -9.11 1.86 12.66
CA ARG A 22 -9.88 2.61 11.66
C ARG A 22 -9.20 2.69 10.30
N VAL A 23 -7.86 2.71 10.27
CA VAL A 23 -7.10 2.62 9.01
C VAL A 23 -7.30 1.25 8.35
N LEU A 24 -7.29 0.17 9.14
CA LEU A 24 -7.51 -1.19 8.64
C LEU A 24 -8.93 -1.41 8.11
N GLU A 25 -9.93 -0.73 8.69
CA GLU A 25 -11.32 -0.72 8.19
C GLU A 25 -11.48 0.00 6.84
N GLY A 26 -10.47 0.79 6.43
CA GLY A 26 -10.41 1.47 5.14
C GLY A 26 -11.02 2.88 5.13
N ASN A 27 -10.86 3.59 4.00
CA ASN A 27 -11.33 4.98 3.80
C ASN A 27 -10.85 6.01 4.85
N TYR A 28 -9.78 5.69 5.59
CA TYR A 28 -9.22 6.55 6.61
C TYR A 28 -7.70 6.53 6.53
N ALA A 29 -7.09 7.71 6.67
CA ALA A 29 -5.64 7.87 6.75
C ALA A 29 -5.32 8.52 8.09
N PHE A 30 -4.39 7.91 8.82
CA PHE A 30 -4.02 8.37 10.15
C PHE A 30 -2.64 9.01 10.15
N LEU A 31 -2.56 10.23 10.69
CA LEU A 31 -1.29 10.89 10.92
C LEU A 31 -0.76 10.49 12.29
N MET A 32 0.44 9.93 12.30
CA MET A 32 1.12 9.49 13.51
C MET A 32 2.59 9.90 13.45
N GLU A 33 3.23 9.95 14.60
CA GLU A 33 4.67 10.14 14.70
C GLU A 33 5.44 9.05 13.96
N SER A 34 6.54 9.42 13.32
CA SER A 34 7.34 8.54 12.47
C SER A 34 7.87 7.29 13.19
N THR A 35 8.31 7.43 14.44
CA THR A 35 8.84 6.32 15.24
C THR A 35 7.76 5.26 15.51
N MET A 36 6.57 5.69 15.92
CA MET A 36 5.44 4.80 16.17
C MET A 36 4.88 4.22 14.87
N LEU A 37 4.91 4.99 13.79
CA LEU A 37 4.52 4.53 12.46
C LEU A 37 5.42 3.40 11.97
N ASP A 38 6.73 3.58 12.05
CA ASP A 38 7.70 2.55 11.69
C ASP A 38 7.52 1.29 12.52
N TYR A 39 7.21 1.43 13.81
CA TYR A 39 6.94 0.32 14.72
C TYR A 39 5.72 -0.52 14.30
N MET A 40 4.62 0.16 13.95
CA MET A 40 3.34 -0.48 13.61
C MET A 40 3.39 -1.13 12.23
N VAL A 41 3.93 -0.43 11.23
CA VAL A 41 4.06 -0.94 9.85
C VAL A 41 4.98 -2.17 9.78
N GLN A 42 5.99 -2.25 10.65
CA GLN A 42 6.85 -3.44 10.69
C GLN A 42 6.16 -4.68 11.25
N ARG A 43 5.11 -4.52 12.08
CA ARG A 43 4.40 -5.60 12.76
C ARG A 43 3.12 -6.02 12.05
N ASP A 44 2.43 -5.08 11.43
CA ASP A 44 1.22 -5.33 10.65
C ASP A 44 1.46 -4.97 9.18
N CYS A 45 1.51 -6.00 8.34
CA CYS A 45 1.83 -5.85 6.91
C CYS A 45 0.67 -5.27 6.10
N ASN A 46 -0.52 -5.12 6.69
CA ASN A 46 -1.66 -4.45 6.05
C ASN A 46 -1.53 -2.93 6.12
N LEU A 47 -0.65 -2.42 6.98
CA LEU A 47 -0.37 -0.99 7.10
C LEU A 47 0.74 -0.58 6.14
N THR A 48 0.63 0.59 5.55
CA THR A 48 1.66 1.15 4.67
C THR A 48 1.82 2.65 4.93
N GLN A 49 3.07 3.09 4.98
CA GLN A 49 3.40 4.51 5.01
C GLN A 49 3.21 5.12 3.64
N VAL A 50 2.44 6.21 3.56
CA VAL A 50 2.28 6.99 2.34
C VAL A 50 2.93 8.36 2.52
N GLY A 51 3.80 8.74 1.59
CA GLY A 51 4.49 10.02 1.61
C GLY A 51 5.71 10.07 2.55
N GLY A 52 6.21 11.29 2.77
CA GLY A 52 7.37 11.56 3.62
C GLY A 52 7.00 12.14 5.00
N LEU A 53 8.02 12.57 5.73
CA LEU A 53 7.87 13.28 7.00
C LEU A 53 7.29 14.68 6.75
N LEU A 54 6.28 15.07 7.54
CA LEU A 54 5.72 16.42 7.49
C LEU A 54 6.55 17.44 8.29
N ASP A 55 7.27 16.96 9.29
CA ASP A 55 8.07 17.74 10.22
C ASP A 55 9.19 16.87 10.80
N SER A 56 10.22 17.51 11.35
CA SER A 56 11.29 16.86 12.10
C SER A 56 11.19 17.29 13.57
N LYS A 57 10.75 16.36 14.40
CA LYS A 57 10.61 16.51 15.86
C LYS A 57 11.39 15.41 16.56
N GLY A 58 11.77 15.66 17.80
CA GLY A 58 12.52 14.72 18.62
C GLY A 58 12.02 14.69 20.06
N TYR A 59 12.21 13.55 20.72
CA TYR A 59 11.92 13.38 22.13
C TYR A 59 13.03 13.97 23.01
N GLY A 60 12.63 14.50 24.17
CA GLY A 60 13.55 15.00 25.18
C GLY A 60 13.10 14.63 26.59
N ILE A 61 14.06 14.58 27.52
CA ILE A 61 13.78 14.35 28.94
C ILE A 61 13.52 15.70 29.60
N ALA A 62 12.29 15.91 30.07
CA ALA A 62 11.91 17.14 30.76
C ALA A 62 12.38 17.13 32.22
N THR A 63 12.91 18.26 32.68
CA THR A 63 13.23 18.50 34.09
C THR A 63 12.62 19.83 34.55
N PRO A 64 12.32 20.00 35.85
CA PRO A 64 11.83 21.27 36.37
C PRO A 64 12.80 22.42 36.05
N MET A 65 12.26 23.63 35.86
CA MET A 65 13.11 24.81 35.63
C MET A 65 14.07 25.01 36.80
N GLY A 66 15.33 25.28 36.50
CA GLY A 66 16.39 25.43 37.51
C GLY A 66 16.92 24.11 38.09
N SER A 67 16.50 22.94 37.59
CA SER A 67 17.01 21.66 38.06
C SER A 67 18.52 21.51 37.80
N PRO A 68 19.33 21.15 38.83
CA PRO A 68 20.76 20.90 38.65
C PRO A 68 21.06 19.64 37.82
N TRP A 69 20.05 18.84 37.52
CA TRP A 69 20.18 17.61 36.74
C TRP A 69 20.13 17.84 35.24
N ARG A 70 19.61 18.98 34.78
CA ARG A 70 19.43 19.26 33.35
C ARG A 70 20.74 19.06 32.59
N ASP A 71 21.81 19.69 33.05
CA ASP A 71 23.08 19.69 32.32
C ASP A 71 23.78 18.32 32.43
N LYS A 72 23.67 17.64 33.59
CA LYS A 72 24.20 16.29 33.79
C LYS A 72 23.52 15.26 32.89
N ILE A 73 22.19 15.32 32.78
CA ILE A 73 21.40 14.42 31.92
C ILE A 73 21.74 14.70 30.45
N SER A 74 21.81 15.97 30.04
CA SER A 74 22.19 16.33 28.67
C SER A 74 23.56 15.78 28.29
N LEU A 75 24.57 15.93 29.16
CA LEU A 75 25.91 15.39 28.93
C LEU A 75 25.90 13.86 28.83
N ALA A 76 25.13 13.17 29.67
CA ALA A 76 24.99 11.72 29.60
C ALA A 76 24.31 11.25 28.30
N ILE A 77 23.30 11.98 27.82
CA ILE A 77 22.65 11.68 26.53
C ILE A 77 23.64 11.84 25.38
N LEU A 78 24.47 12.90 25.39
CA LEU A 78 25.49 13.12 24.37
C LEU A 78 26.51 11.97 24.35
N ASP A 79 27.00 11.54 25.52
CA ASP A 79 27.91 10.39 25.64
C ASP A 79 27.28 9.08 25.11
N LEU A 80 25.99 8.83 25.40
CA LEU A 80 25.27 7.68 24.86
C LEU A 80 25.04 7.76 23.35
N GLN A 81 24.87 8.96 22.80
CA GLN A 81 24.73 9.20 21.37
C GLN A 81 26.05 9.00 20.64
N GLU A 82 27.16 9.53 21.17
CA GLU A 82 28.51 9.37 20.63
C GLU A 82 28.93 7.89 20.61
N LYS A 83 28.60 7.15 21.68
CA LYS A 83 28.81 5.69 21.76
C LYS A 83 27.86 4.87 20.88
N GLY A 84 26.86 5.48 20.25
CA GLY A 84 25.86 4.80 19.42
C GLY A 84 24.91 3.88 20.19
N VAL A 85 24.86 3.97 21.52
CA VAL A 85 24.03 3.09 22.38
C VAL A 85 22.54 3.28 22.09
N ILE A 86 22.13 4.53 21.84
CA ILE A 86 20.73 4.86 21.50
C ILE A 86 20.32 4.13 20.21
N GLN A 87 21.18 4.09 19.20
CA GLN A 87 20.90 3.40 17.93
C GLN A 87 20.83 1.88 18.13
N MET A 88 21.69 1.31 18.98
CA MET A 88 21.63 -0.10 19.33
C MET A 88 20.31 -0.45 20.03
N LEU A 89 19.86 0.39 20.98
CA LEU A 89 18.58 0.22 21.66
C LEU A 89 17.41 0.36 20.67
N TYR A 90 17.44 1.34 19.77
CA TYR A 90 16.41 1.50 18.74
C TYR A 90 16.29 0.24 17.88
N ASN A 91 17.40 -0.26 17.33
CA ASN A 91 17.38 -1.49 16.53
C ASN A 91 16.85 -2.68 17.34
N LYS A 92 17.23 -2.81 18.62
CA LYS A 92 16.79 -3.89 19.50
C LYS A 92 15.28 -3.87 19.78
N TRP A 93 14.68 -2.70 19.98
CA TRP A 93 13.28 -2.59 20.41
C TRP A 93 12.30 -2.35 19.25
N TRP A 94 12.72 -1.61 18.22
CA TRP A 94 11.88 -1.32 17.05
C TRP A 94 12.02 -2.39 15.96
N LYS A 95 13.25 -2.69 15.53
CA LYS A 95 13.51 -3.54 14.36
C LYS A 95 13.55 -5.04 14.66
N SER A 96 13.77 -5.43 15.91
CA SER A 96 13.77 -6.85 16.32
C SER A 96 12.44 -7.24 16.95
N PRO A 97 11.49 -7.73 16.12
CA PRO A 97 10.94 -9.06 16.37
C PRO A 97 10.80 -9.87 15.06
N GLY A 98 10.85 -11.20 15.14
CA GLY A 98 10.94 -12.15 14.01
C GLY A 98 9.80 -12.16 12.98
N ILE A 99 8.90 -11.17 13.02
CA ILE A 99 7.90 -10.88 11.99
C ILE A 99 8.31 -9.54 11.38
N THR A 100 9.39 -9.53 10.61
CA THR A 100 9.61 -8.40 9.70
C THR A 100 8.65 -8.63 8.56
N CYS A 101 7.60 -7.82 8.45
CA CYS A 101 6.99 -7.61 7.15
C CYS A 101 8.17 -7.29 6.23
N SER A 102 8.45 -8.17 5.27
CA SER A 102 9.31 -7.79 4.16
C SER A 102 8.60 -6.58 3.60
N ARG A 103 9.07 -5.37 3.95
CA ARG A 103 8.96 -4.20 3.07
C ARG A 103 9.70 -4.69 1.85
N ASP A 104 8.95 -5.40 1.03
CA ASP A 104 9.28 -5.61 -0.34
C ASP A 104 9.41 -4.18 -0.84
N ASP A 105 10.63 -3.67 -0.84
CA ASP A 105 11.12 -2.64 -1.74
C ASP A 105 10.93 -3.07 -3.22
N LYS A 106 10.04 -4.05 -3.50
CA LYS A 106 9.36 -4.28 -4.78
C LYS A 106 8.36 -3.16 -5.13
N ASN A 107 8.56 -1.96 -4.59
CA ASN A 107 7.99 -0.73 -5.12
C ASN A 107 9.06 0.19 -5.72
N LYS A 108 10.33 -0.24 -5.76
CA LYS A 108 11.37 0.42 -6.57
C LYS A 108 11.84 -0.43 -7.76
N ASP A 109 11.67 -1.73 -7.71
CA ASP A 109 11.71 -2.58 -8.90
C ASP A 109 10.30 -2.92 -9.30
N GLY A 110 9.91 -2.47 -10.50
CA GLY A 110 8.63 -2.75 -11.10
C GLY A 110 8.36 -4.25 -11.13
N LYS A 111 7.66 -4.75 -10.12
CA LYS A 111 6.76 -5.89 -10.30
C LYS A 111 5.70 -5.42 -11.27
N ALA A 112 6.02 -5.48 -12.56
CA ALA A 112 5.03 -5.70 -13.58
C ALA A 112 4.16 -6.83 -13.01
N ASN A 113 2.88 -6.54 -12.73
CA ASN A 113 1.91 -7.58 -12.45
C ASN A 113 2.16 -8.63 -13.52
N ALA A 114 2.65 -9.81 -13.12
CA ALA A 114 2.90 -10.89 -14.06
C ALA A 114 1.65 -10.97 -14.92
N LEU A 115 1.80 -10.94 -16.25
CA LEU A 115 0.68 -10.94 -17.18
C LEU A 115 -0.10 -12.25 -16.99
N GLY A 116 -0.96 -12.25 -15.98
CA GLY A 116 -1.86 -13.32 -15.66
C GLY A 116 -2.95 -13.37 -16.71
N VAL A 117 -3.62 -14.50 -16.76
CA VAL A 117 -4.70 -14.78 -17.71
C VAL A 117 -5.80 -13.70 -17.64
N ASP A 118 -5.97 -13.00 -16.51
CA ASP A 118 -6.89 -11.86 -16.37
C ASP A 118 -6.62 -10.70 -17.33
N ASN A 119 -5.35 -10.40 -17.64
CA ASN A 119 -5.00 -9.31 -18.55
C ASN A 119 -4.99 -9.75 -20.03
N ILE A 120 -4.77 -11.04 -20.30
CA ILE A 120 -4.69 -11.61 -21.66
C ILE A 120 -6.00 -12.29 -22.10
N GLY A 121 -6.96 -12.46 -21.18
CA GLY A 121 -8.24 -13.11 -21.41
C GLY A 121 -9.06 -12.47 -22.53
N GLY A 122 -8.94 -11.15 -22.71
CA GLY A 122 -9.58 -10.43 -23.82
C GLY A 122 -9.19 -10.97 -25.20
N VAL A 123 -7.93 -11.40 -25.39
CA VAL A 123 -7.46 -11.95 -26.68
C VAL A 123 -8.13 -13.29 -26.99
N PHE A 124 -8.31 -14.16 -25.99
CA PHE A 124 -8.99 -15.44 -26.14
C PHE A 124 -10.48 -15.27 -26.48
N VAL A 125 -11.14 -14.27 -25.87
CA VAL A 125 -12.55 -13.96 -26.16
C VAL A 125 -12.72 -13.48 -27.60
N VAL A 126 -11.85 -12.56 -28.06
CA VAL A 126 -11.90 -12.07 -29.44
C VAL A 126 -11.66 -13.19 -30.46
N LEU A 127 -10.73 -14.10 -30.19
CA LEU A 127 -10.48 -15.29 -31.03
C LEU A 127 -11.71 -16.19 -31.15
N LEU A 128 -12.36 -16.49 -30.02
CA LEU A 128 -13.58 -17.33 -30.01
C LEU A 128 -14.74 -16.67 -30.76
N CYS A 129 -14.97 -15.37 -30.54
CA CYS A 129 -15.99 -14.63 -31.27
C CYS A 129 -15.69 -14.57 -32.78
N GLY A 130 -14.43 -14.34 -33.16
CA GLY A 130 -14.01 -14.33 -34.56
C GLY A 130 -14.25 -15.67 -35.26
N LEU A 131 -13.94 -16.77 -34.59
CA LEU A 131 -14.21 -18.13 -35.09
C LEU A 131 -15.71 -18.37 -35.29
N ALA A 132 -16.53 -17.98 -34.31
CA ALA A 132 -17.98 -18.16 -34.39
C ALA A 132 -18.60 -17.38 -35.56
N VAL A 133 -18.19 -16.13 -35.77
CA VAL A 133 -18.66 -15.30 -36.90
C VAL A 133 -18.25 -15.91 -38.23
N ALA A 134 -17.00 -16.37 -38.36
CA ALA A 134 -16.51 -17.01 -39.59
C ALA A 134 -17.32 -18.26 -39.97
N VAL A 135 -17.65 -19.10 -38.99
CA VAL A 135 -18.48 -20.28 -39.18
C VAL A 135 -19.89 -19.89 -39.62
N LEU A 136 -20.51 -18.88 -38.99
CA LEU A 136 -21.84 -18.40 -39.38
C LEU A 136 -21.87 -17.84 -40.81
N THR A 137 -20.85 -17.08 -41.21
CA THR A 137 -20.74 -16.57 -42.58
C THR A 137 -20.59 -17.69 -43.61
N ALA A 138 -19.77 -18.71 -43.31
CA ALA A 138 -19.59 -19.86 -44.20
C ALA A 138 -20.89 -20.67 -44.39
N ILE A 139 -21.64 -20.89 -43.30
CA ILE A 139 -22.96 -21.54 -43.37
C ILE A 139 -23.94 -20.70 -44.18
N GLY A 140 -23.96 -19.38 -43.96
CA GLY A 140 -24.82 -18.45 -44.70
C GLY A 140 -24.57 -18.49 -46.21
N GLU A 141 -23.30 -18.41 -46.63
CA GLU A 141 -22.91 -18.52 -48.04
C GLU A 141 -23.25 -19.88 -48.63
N PHE A 142 -23.00 -20.97 -47.88
CA PHE A 142 -23.33 -22.32 -48.33
C PHE A 142 -24.83 -22.49 -48.56
N CYS A 143 -25.67 -21.97 -47.66
CA CYS A 143 -27.12 -21.99 -47.82
C CYS A 143 -27.60 -21.14 -49.00
N TRP A 144 -27.01 -19.95 -49.21
CA TRP A 144 -27.37 -19.08 -50.32
C TRP A 144 -26.98 -19.69 -51.67
N ASN A 145 -25.76 -20.23 -51.76
CA ASN A 145 -25.23 -20.85 -52.97
C ASN A 145 -25.95 -22.16 -53.31
N SER A 146 -26.33 -22.95 -52.31
CA SER A 146 -27.13 -24.17 -52.50
C SER A 146 -28.54 -23.82 -53.03
N LYS A 147 -29.19 -22.79 -52.48
CA LYS A 147 -30.49 -22.32 -52.99
C LYS A 147 -30.41 -21.76 -54.41
N LYS A 148 -29.37 -20.98 -54.72
CA LYS A 148 -29.14 -20.43 -56.07
C LYS A 148 -28.86 -21.53 -57.08
N SER A 149 -28.05 -22.53 -56.71
CA SER A 149 -27.75 -23.69 -57.56
C SER A 149 -28.99 -24.56 -57.80
N ALA A 150 -29.84 -24.76 -56.78
CA ALA A 150 -31.10 -25.48 -56.92
C ALA A 150 -32.15 -24.73 -57.77
N GLN A 151 -32.15 -23.38 -57.75
CA GLN A 151 -33.00 -22.57 -58.63
C GLN A 151 -32.49 -22.55 -60.08
N SER A 152 -31.17 -22.55 -60.29
CA SER A 152 -30.57 -22.56 -61.63
C SER A 152 -30.68 -23.92 -62.32
N ALA A 153 -30.93 -25.01 -61.59
CA ALA A 153 -31.17 -26.35 -62.14
C ALA A 153 -32.66 -26.63 -62.47
N ARG A 154 -33.55 -25.65 -62.28
CA ARG A 154 -35.01 -25.78 -62.52
C ARG A 154 -35.52 -24.90 -63.69
N VAL A 155 -34.60 -24.36 -64.49
CA VAL A 155 -34.84 -23.65 -65.77
C VAL A 155 -34.31 -24.50 -66.90
#